data_AF-A0A8X7NN11-F1
#
_entry.id   AF-A0A8X7NN11-F1
#
_cell.length_a   1.000
_cell.length_b   1.000
_cell.length_c   1.000
_cell.angle_alpha   90.00
_cell.angle_beta   90.00
_cell.angle_gamma   90.00
#
_symmetry.space_group_name_H-M   'P 1'
#
loop_
_entity.id
_entity.type
_entity.pdbx_description
1 polymer ?
#
loop_
_entity_poly.entity_id
_entity_poly.type
_entity_poly.pdbx_seq_one_letter_code
_entity_poly.pdbx_strand_id
1 'polypeptide(L)'
;MADKIREKNQYALLKQKYPGIGNADTTRDEFLTTTYNDTIASLAHHKHINYYNSIVTNKHPNLMKQEMIKKIKSDATTSNGKRHDAIAKR
;
A
#
# COMPACT_ATOMS: atom_id res chain seq x y z
N MET A 1 19.73 11.91 27.80
CA MET A 1 20.24 11.60 26.44
C MET A 1 20.12 10.11 26.09
N ALA A 2 20.33 9.19 27.03
CA ALA A 2 20.16 7.75 26.82
C ALA A 2 18.72 7.36 26.39
N ASP A 3 17.70 8.02 26.94
CA ASP A 3 16.30 7.71 26.63
C ASP A 3 15.95 7.94 25.15
N LYS A 4 16.49 9.00 24.54
CA LYS A 4 16.30 9.29 23.10
C LYS A 4 16.92 8.21 22.21
N ILE A 5 18.03 7.59 22.64
CA ILE A 5 18.67 6.49 21.90
C ILE A 5 17.82 5.22 22.04
N ARG A 6 17.32 4.95 23.25
CA ARG A 6 16.42 3.82 23.51
C ARG A 6 15.14 3.91 22.65
N GLU A 7 14.54 5.09 22.57
CA GLU A 7 13.35 5.35 21.74
C GLU A 7 13.61 5.11 20.25
N LYS A 8 14.75 5.57 19.71
CA LYS A 8 15.12 5.32 18.31
C LYS A 8 15.29 3.83 18.02
N ASN A 9 15.95 3.10 18.91
CA ASN A 9 16.16 1.66 18.76
C ASN A 9 14.82 0.90 18.84
N GLN A 10 13.94 1.32 19.76
CA GLN A 10 12.60 0.74 19.88
C GLN A 10 11.76 1.02 18.63
N TYR A 11 11.82 2.24 18.09
CA TYR A 11 11.14 2.59 16.85
C TYR A 11 11.63 1.74 15.67
N ALA A 12 12.94 1.55 15.52
CA ALA A 12 13.50 0.73 14.46
C ALA A 12 13.01 -0.72 14.53
N LEU A 13 12.99 -1.31 15.73
CA LEU A 13 12.46 -2.66 15.97
C LEU A 13 10.97 -2.74 15.62
N LEU A 14 10.17 -1.76 16.04
CA LEU A 14 8.74 -1.74 15.76
C LEU A 14 8.45 -1.57 14.26
N LYS A 15 9.19 -0.69 13.58
CA LYS A 15 9.07 -0.46 12.13
C LYS A 15 9.38 -1.72 11.32
N GLN A 16 10.34 -2.53 11.77
CA GLN A 16 10.63 -3.82 11.16
C GLN A 16 9.49 -4.83 11.37
N LYS A 17 8.89 -4.85 12.56
CA LYS A 17 7.83 -5.81 12.91
C LYS A 17 6.48 -5.48 12.27
N TYR A 18 6.12 -4.20 12.24
CA TYR A 18 4.83 -3.72 11.77
C TYR A 18 5.05 -2.77 10.59
N PRO A 19 4.83 -3.24 9.34
CA PRO A 19 4.89 -2.36 8.19
C PRO A 19 3.78 -1.31 8.31
N GLY A 20 4.10 -0.05 8.00
CA GLY A 20 3.16 1.08 8.09
C GLY A 20 3.33 1.99 9.31
N ILE A 21 4.25 1.68 10.23
CA ILE A 21 4.59 2.61 11.33
C ILE A 21 5.29 3.86 10.78
N GLY A 22 4.62 5.00 10.92
CA GLY A 22 5.16 6.33 10.62
C GLY A 22 5.90 6.96 11.80
N ASN A 23 6.75 7.94 11.50
CA ASN A 23 7.31 8.93 12.42
C ASN A 23 6.94 10.36 11.97
N ALA A 24 7.41 11.38 12.68
CA ALA A 24 7.17 12.78 12.33
C ALA A 24 7.65 13.18 10.92
N ASP A 25 8.63 12.44 10.38
CA ASP A 25 9.25 12.70 9.08
C ASP A 25 8.63 11.87 7.93
N THR A 26 7.53 11.14 8.19
CA THR A 26 6.87 10.31 7.17
C THR A 26 6.36 11.17 6.04
N THR A 27 6.71 10.83 4.82
CA THR A 27 6.23 11.60 3.66
C THR A 27 4.76 11.27 3.36
N ARG A 28 4.08 12.20 2.68
CA ARG A 28 2.70 11.98 2.23
C ARG A 28 2.60 10.72 1.36
N ASP A 29 3.56 10.50 0.48
CA ASP A 29 3.52 9.38 -0.47
C ASP A 29 3.71 8.03 0.24
N GLU A 30 4.60 7.96 1.23
CA GLU A 30 4.75 6.79 2.09
C GLU A 30 3.43 6.45 2.80
N PHE A 31 2.77 7.46 3.38
CA PHE A 31 1.50 7.28 4.08
C PHE A 31 0.36 6.84 3.15
N LEU A 32 0.26 7.44 1.95
CA LEU A 32 -0.76 7.05 0.98
C LEU A 32 -0.53 5.62 0.48
N THR A 33 0.74 5.23 0.28
CA THR A 33 1.11 3.89 -0.16
C THR A 33 0.74 2.84 0.88
N THR A 34 1.01 3.10 2.17
CA THR A 34 0.62 2.17 3.25
C THR A 34 -0.89 2.05 3.36
N THR A 35 -1.61 3.17 3.34
CA THR A 35 -3.08 3.20 3.39
C THR A 35 -3.71 2.45 2.21
N TYR A 36 -3.16 2.64 1.00
CA TYR A 36 -3.61 1.92 -0.20
C TYR A 36 -3.41 0.41 -0.07
N ASN A 37 -2.23 -0.03 0.38
CA ASN A 37 -1.96 -1.45 0.57
C ASN A 37 -2.89 -2.08 1.61
N ASP A 38 -3.14 -1.39 2.73
CA ASP A 38 -4.03 -1.86 3.79
C ASP A 38 -5.49 -1.95 3.34
N THR A 39 -5.96 -0.98 2.55
CA THR A 39 -7.30 -1.00 1.98
C THR A 39 -7.46 -2.14 0.99
N ILE A 40 -6.53 -2.30 0.04
CA ILE A 40 -6.59 -3.42 -0.93
C ILE A 40 -6.50 -4.78 -0.22
N ALA A 41 -5.63 -4.92 0.78
CA ALA A 41 -5.57 -6.13 1.59
C ALA A 41 -6.91 -6.41 2.30
N SER A 42 -7.52 -5.39 2.88
CA SER A 42 -8.83 -5.50 3.53
C SER A 42 -9.91 -5.93 2.53
N LEU A 43 -9.95 -5.35 1.34
CA LEU A 43 -10.90 -5.73 0.28
C LEU A 43 -10.71 -7.19 -0.19
N ALA A 44 -9.47 -7.67 -0.24
CA ALA A 44 -9.14 -9.01 -0.72
C ALA A 44 -9.44 -10.12 0.32
N HIS A 45 -9.20 -9.84 1.60
CA HIS A 45 -9.25 -10.86 2.66
C HIS A 45 -10.61 -10.96 3.36
N HIS A 46 -11.38 -9.88 3.47
CA HIS A 46 -12.71 -9.94 4.09
C HIS A 46 -13.73 -10.56 3.12
N LYS A 47 -14.27 -11.74 3.48
CA LYS A 47 -15.17 -12.53 2.63
C LYS A 47 -16.36 -11.74 2.09
N HIS A 48 -17.05 -10.98 2.95
CA HIS A 48 -18.26 -10.24 2.57
C HIS A 48 -17.95 -9.08 1.62
N ILE A 49 -16.85 -8.37 1.87
CA ILE A 49 -16.42 -7.24 1.03
C ILE A 49 -15.91 -7.74 -0.32
N ASN A 50 -15.11 -8.80 -0.33
CA ASN A 50 -14.68 -9.43 -1.58
C ASN A 50 -15.88 -9.95 -2.38
N TYR A 51 -16.86 -10.56 -1.71
CA TYR A 51 -18.08 -11.04 -2.36
C TYR A 51 -18.91 -9.91 -2.98
N TYR A 52 -19.10 -8.81 -2.24
CA TYR A 52 -19.75 -7.61 -2.77
C TYR A 52 -19.05 -7.10 -4.04
N ASN A 53 -17.72 -6.96 -3.98
CA ASN A 53 -16.92 -6.53 -5.12
C ASN A 53 -16.98 -7.52 -6.30
N SER A 54 -17.06 -8.82 -6.01
CA SER A 54 -17.17 -9.87 -7.02
C SER A 54 -18.51 -9.81 -7.78
N ILE A 55 -19.59 -9.45 -7.08
CA ILE A 55 -20.91 -9.24 -7.69
C ILE A 55 -20.86 -8.01 -8.62
N VAL A 56 -20.35 -6.89 -8.13
CA VAL A 56 -20.26 -5.64 -8.90
C VAL A 56 -19.42 -5.82 -10.17
N THR A 57 -18.33 -6.57 -10.09
CA THR A 57 -17.41 -6.81 -11.22
C THR A 57 -17.77 -8.02 -12.06
N ASN A 58 -18.80 -8.78 -11.68
CA ASN A 58 -19.19 -10.05 -12.31
C ASN A 58 -18.02 -11.04 -12.47
N LYS A 59 -17.18 -11.16 -11.45
CA LYS A 59 -16.02 -12.07 -11.42
C LYS A 59 -16.17 -13.09 -10.31
N HIS A 60 -15.53 -14.25 -10.47
CA HIS A 60 -15.46 -15.21 -9.37
C HIS A 60 -14.66 -14.62 -8.18
N PRO A 61 -15.09 -14.80 -6.91
CA PRO A 61 -14.43 -14.20 -5.74
C PRO A 61 -12.94 -14.52 -5.60
N ASN A 62 -12.50 -15.72 -6.03
CA ASN A 62 -11.09 -16.10 -5.99
C ASN A 62 -10.26 -15.34 -7.03
N LEU A 63 -10.81 -15.07 -8.21
CA LEU A 63 -10.12 -14.28 -9.24
C LEU A 63 -9.99 -12.83 -8.78
N MET A 64 -11.06 -12.27 -8.21
CA MET A 64 -11.04 -10.91 -7.65
C MET A 64 -10.00 -10.76 -6.53
N LYS A 65 -9.92 -11.74 -5.62
CA LYS A 65 -8.89 -11.78 -4.57
C LYS A 65 -7.49 -11.81 -5.16
N GLN A 66 -7.23 -12.63 -6.18
CA GLN A 66 -5.93 -12.68 -6.85
C GLN A 66 -5.57 -11.35 -7.53
N GLU A 67 -6.53 -10.71 -8.21
CA GLU A 67 -6.34 -9.41 -8.84
C GLU A 67 -6.00 -8.32 -7.81
N MET A 68 -6.69 -8.31 -6.67
CA MET A 68 -6.40 -7.37 -5.58
C MET A 68 -5.03 -7.61 -4.96
N ILE A 69 -4.65 -8.87 -4.71
CA ILE A 69 -3.31 -9.19 -4.18
C ILE A 69 -2.21 -8.79 -5.17
N LYS A 70 -2.42 -8.95 -6.49
CA LYS A 70 -1.46 -8.48 -7.50
C LYS A 70 -1.27 -6.97 -7.51
N LYS A 71 -2.23 -6.20 -6.99
CA LYS A 71 -2.13 -4.74 -6.84
C LYS A 71 -1.34 -4.33 -5.59
N ILE A 72 -1.06 -5.26 -4.67
CA ILE A 72 -0.26 -5.01 -3.46
C ILE A 72 1.23 -5.15 -3.85
N LYS A 73 1.92 -4.00 -3.96
CA LYS A 73 3.32 -3.72 -4.38
C LYS A 73 3.57 -3.59 -5.89
N SER A 74 4.38 -2.62 -6.38
CA SER A 74 5.26 -1.63 -5.72
C SER A 74 5.30 -0.27 -6.43
N ASP A 75 5.18 0.81 -5.67
CA ASP A 75 6.00 2.00 -5.90
C ASP A 75 7.41 1.71 -5.37
N ALA A 76 8.23 1.15 -6.24
CA ALA A 76 9.70 1.13 -6.14
C ALA A 76 10.39 1.28 -7.51
N THR A 77 9.62 1.52 -8.60
CA THR A 77 10.15 1.66 -9.97
C THR A 77 9.51 2.77 -10.82
N THR A 78 8.72 3.69 -10.25
CA THR A 78 8.29 4.93 -10.98
C THR A 78 9.00 6.18 -10.47
N SER A 79 10.25 6.04 -10.00
CA SER A 79 11.20 7.14 -9.83
C SER A 79 12.27 7.16 -10.92
N ASN A 80 12.06 6.49 -12.07
CA ASN A 80 12.90 6.66 -13.25
C ASN A 80 12.04 7.03 -14.48
N GLY A 81 12.42 8.13 -15.10
CA GLY A 81 11.61 8.92 -16.02
C GLY A 81 11.02 8.13 -17.19
N LYS A 82 9.78 8.49 -17.53
CA LYS A 82 9.22 8.59 -18.89
C LYS A 82 7.79 9.11 -18.79
N ARG A 83 7.64 10.38 -18.38
CA ARG A 83 6.50 11.19 -18.84
C ARG A 83 6.86 11.66 -20.25
N HIS A 84 6.66 10.81 -21.26
CA HIS A 84 6.64 11.28 -22.64
C HIS A 84 5.23 11.77 -22.95
N ASP A 85 5.09 13.09 -22.93
CA ASP A 85 4.35 13.91 -23.91
C ASP A 85 3.51 13.14 -24.95
N ALA A 86 2.35 12.60 -24.55
CA ALA A 86 1.39 12.02 -25.49
C ALA A 86 -0.02 12.63 -25.39
N ILE A 87 -0.20 13.72 -24.64
CA ILE A 87 -1.47 14.45 -24.54
C ILE A 87 -1.22 15.96 -24.70
N ALA A 88 -0.48 16.34 -25.74
CA ALA A 88 -0.34 17.73 -26.19
C ALA A 88 -0.38 17.87 -27.73
N LYS A 89 -0.90 16.87 -28.43
CA LYS A 89 -1.25 16.95 -29.85
C LYS A 89 -2.57 16.23 -30.10
N ARG A 90 -3.67 16.90 -29.75
CA ARG A 90 -4.94 16.85 -30.48
C ARG A 90 -5.57 18.23 -30.39
#